data_AF-A0A0D0RHQ0-F1
#
_entry.id   AF-A0A0D0RHQ0-F1
#
_cell.length_a   1.000
_cell.length_b   1.000
_cell.length_c   1.000
_cell.angle_alpha   90.00
_cell.angle_beta   90.00
_cell.angle_gamma   90.00
#
_symmetry.space_group_name_H-M   'P 1'
#
loop_
_entity.id
_entity.type
_entity.pdbx_description
1 polymer ?
#
loop_
_entity_poly.entity_id
_entity_poly.type
_entity_poly.pdbx_seq_one_letter_code
_entity_poly.pdbx_strand_id
1 'polypeptide(L)'
;MFVPEDPTDIPNYISRNQVWFEEAEPDESWDYDEENIQCFSLCIPTSGEMHSDKGILARIKSLEEYIKVLKRLVVKLDSNKCYKKQ
;
A
#
# COMPACT_ATOMS: atom_id res chain seq x y z
N MET A 1 -1.64 6.89 -10.38
CA MET A 1 -2.49 5.74 -10.01
C MET A 1 -3.88 6.13 -10.48
N PHE A 2 -4.46 5.39 -11.43
CA PHE A 2 -5.82 5.65 -11.88
C PHE A 2 -6.73 4.86 -10.95
N VAL A 3 -7.52 5.56 -10.14
CA VAL A 3 -8.55 4.96 -9.28
C VAL A 3 -9.88 5.40 -9.89
N PRO A 4 -10.51 4.57 -10.72
CA PRO A 4 -11.81 4.93 -11.28
C PRO A 4 -12.85 4.94 -10.17
N GLU A 5 -13.85 5.82 -10.28
CA GLU A 5 -15.02 5.81 -9.38
C GLU A 5 -15.80 4.50 -9.53
N ASP A 6 -15.83 3.93 -10.74
CA ASP A 6 -16.37 2.61 -11.03
C ASP A 6 -15.22 1.65 -11.40
N PRO A 7 -15.01 0.54 -10.68
CA PRO A 7 -13.95 -0.42 -11.00
C PRO A 7 -14.05 -1.02 -12.41
N THR A 8 -15.18 -0.86 -13.11
CA THR A 8 -15.38 -1.26 -14.50
C THR A 8 -14.98 -0.21 -15.53
N ASP A 9 -14.71 1.03 -15.12
CA ASP A 9 -14.31 2.16 -15.99
C ASP A 9 -12.81 2.14 -16.31
N ILE A 10 -12.33 0.99 -16.77
CA ILE A 10 -10.92 0.81 -17.16
C ILE A 10 -10.72 1.35 -18.58
N PRO A 11 -9.75 2.25 -18.82
CA PRO A 11 -9.50 2.81 -20.14
C PRO A 11 -9.24 1.75 -21.22
N ASN A 12 -9.87 1.91 -22.39
CA ASN A 12 -9.82 0.93 -23.49
C ASN A 12 -8.43 0.60 -24.04
N TYR A 13 -7.42 1.43 -23.77
CA TYR A 13 -6.03 1.16 -24.17
C TYR A 13 -5.31 0.16 -23.24
N ILE A 14 -5.91 -0.20 -22.10
CA ILE A 14 -5.40 -1.23 -21.19
C ILE A 14 -6.04 -2.56 -21.59
N SER A 15 -5.21 -3.56 -21.91
CA SER A 15 -5.71 -4.90 -22.24
C SER A 15 -6.37 -5.54 -21.02
N ARG A 16 -7.61 -6.03 -21.18
CA ARG A 16 -8.35 -6.72 -20.09
C ARG A 16 -7.61 -7.93 -19.53
N ASN A 17 -6.78 -8.60 -20.33
CA ASN A 17 -5.99 -9.75 -19.89
C ASN A 17 -4.81 -9.37 -18.97
N GLN A 18 -4.55 -8.07 -18.82
CA GLN A 18 -3.53 -7.50 -17.93
C GLN A 18 -4.16 -6.77 -16.73
N VAL A 19 -5.48 -6.87 -16.58
CA VAL A 19 -6.21 -6.32 -15.45
C VAL A 19 -6.42 -7.43 -14.43
N TRP A 20 -6.01 -7.17 -13.20
CA TRP A 20 -6.35 -8.00 -12.04
C TRP A 20 -7.37 -7.25 -11.20
N PHE A 21 -8.48 -7.91 -10.91
CA PHE A 21 -9.49 -7.43 -9.98
C PHE A 21 -9.27 -8.15 -8.66
N GLU A 22 -8.86 -7.40 -7.64
CA GLU A 22 -8.76 -7.86 -6.28
C GLU A 22 -9.52 -6.83 -5.44
N GLU A 23 -10.54 -7.28 -4.71
CA GLU A 23 -11.19 -6.41 -3.74
C GLU A 23 -10.17 -6.06 -2.67
N ALA A 24 -9.99 -4.77 -2.43
CA ALA A 24 -9.19 -4.33 -1.29
C ALA A 24 -9.90 -4.78 -0.01
N GLU A 25 -9.12 -5.17 1.00
CA GLU A 25 -9.65 -5.32 2.35
C GLU A 25 -10.34 -4.01 2.78
N PRO A 26 -11.41 -4.08 3.59
CA PRO A 26 -12.10 -2.90 4.09
C PRO A 26 -11.12 -1.94 4.77
N ASP A 27 -11.41 -0.64 4.70
CA ASP A 27 -10.58 0.40 5.29
C ASP A 27 -10.57 0.27 6.82
N GLU A 28 -9.59 -0.47 7.33
CA GLU A 28 -9.38 -0.73 8.75
C GLU A 28 -8.96 0.53 9.54
N SER A 29 -8.75 1.68 8.87
CA SER A 29 -8.26 2.89 9.55
C SER A 29 -9.23 3.41 10.62
N TRP A 30 -10.51 3.07 10.51
CA TRP A 30 -11.55 3.38 11.50
C TRP A 30 -11.43 2.44 12.71
N ASP A 31 -11.18 1.16 12.45
CA ASP A 31 -11.04 0.13 13.49
C ASP A 31 -9.79 0.37 14.34
N TYR A 32 -8.74 1.00 13.80
CA TYR A 32 -7.51 1.25 14.55
C TYR A 32 -7.72 2.16 15.75
N ASP A 33 -8.56 3.19 15.62
CA ASP A 33 -8.88 4.11 16.71
C ASP A 33 -9.87 3.48 17.70
N GLU A 34 -10.93 2.84 17.19
CA GLU A 34 -11.97 2.20 18.02
C GLU A 34 -11.41 1.06 18.87
N GLU A 35 -10.53 0.23 18.30
CA GLU A 35 -9.95 -0.94 18.98
C GLU A 35 -8.58 -0.66 19.61
N ASN A 36 -8.15 0.62 19.61
CA ASN A 36 -6.85 1.07 20.16
C ASN A 36 -5.66 0.23 19.65
N ILE A 37 -5.67 -0.06 18.35
CA ILE A 37 -4.65 -0.88 17.70
C ILE A 37 -3.42 -0.02 17.44
N GLN A 38 -2.27 -0.45 17.95
CA GLN A 38 -1.00 0.23 17.71
C GLN A 38 -0.52 -0.05 16.28
N CYS A 39 -0.59 0.95 15.41
CA CYS A 39 -0.19 0.87 14.01
C CYS A 39 0.99 1.81 13.69
N PHE A 40 1.71 1.53 12.61
CA PHE A 40 2.70 2.45 12.03
C PHE A 40 2.66 2.38 10.51
N SER A 41 2.96 3.49 9.84
CA SER A 41 3.04 3.59 8.39
C SER A 41 4.50 3.70 7.94
N LEU A 42 4.83 3.05 6.83
CA LEU A 42 6.08 3.29 6.10
C LEU A 42 5.76 4.14 4.87
N CYS A 43 6.50 5.23 4.69
CA CYS A 43 6.27 6.17 3.59
C CYS A 43 7.46 6.18 2.63
N ILE A 44 7.16 6.22 1.34
CA ILE A 44 8.18 6.40 0.29
C ILE A 44 8.34 7.89 0.03
N PRO A 45 9.56 8.45 0.08
CA PRO A 45 9.79 9.84 -0.27
C PRO A 45 9.40 10.11 -1.72
N THR A 46 8.46 11.03 -1.90
CA THR A 46 7.92 11.40 -3.21
C THR A 46 7.93 12.92 -3.39
N SER A 47 7.85 13.36 -4.63
CA SER A 47 7.64 14.76 -5.01
C SER A 47 6.41 14.86 -5.90
N GLY A 48 5.63 15.94 -5.76
CA GLY A 48 4.35 16.12 -6.45
C GLY A 48 3.15 15.88 -5.55
N GLU A 49 1.97 15.83 -6.15
CA GLU A 49 0.68 15.75 -5.45
C GLU A 49 -0.04 14.46 -5.85
N MET A 50 -0.26 13.57 -4.88
CA MET A 50 -0.80 12.24 -5.08
C MET A 50 -2.23 12.24 -5.64
N HIS A 51 -3.02 13.26 -5.28
CA HIS A 51 -4.41 13.43 -5.74
C HIS A 51 -4.54 14.27 -7.01
N SER A 52 -3.42 14.67 -7.62
CA SER A 52 -3.44 15.41 -8.88
C SER A 52 -3.36 14.47 -10.09
N ASP A 53 -3.84 14.94 -11.24
CA ASP A 53 -3.75 14.24 -12.52
C ASP A 53 -2.31 14.01 -13.00
N LYS A 54 -1.34 14.70 -12.38
CA LYS A 54 0.10 14.62 -12.73
C LYS A 54 0.82 13.50 -11.96
N GLY A 55 0.19 12.96 -10.92
CA GLY A 55 0.77 11.93 -10.06
C GLY A 55 2.01 12.39 -9.26
N ILE A 56 2.81 11.42 -8.85
CA ILE A 56 3.99 11.60 -7.99
C ILE A 56 5.25 11.06 -8.64
N LEU A 57 6.39 11.66 -8.28
CA LEU A 57 7.73 11.23 -8.66
C LEU A 57 8.43 10.61 -7.45
N ALA A 58 8.96 9.40 -7.62
CA ALA A 58 9.79 8.73 -6.64
C ALA A 58 11.18 8.45 -7.23
N ARG A 59 12.21 8.48 -6.40
CA ARG A 59 13.55 8.02 -6.84
C ARG A 59 13.53 6.50 -6.94
N ILE A 60 13.92 5.95 -8.09
CA ILE A 60 13.96 4.49 -8.31
C ILE A 60 14.80 3.79 -7.23
N LYS A 61 15.96 4.36 -6.85
CA LYS A 61 16.80 3.81 -5.77
C LYS A 61 16.08 3.76 -4.41
N SER A 62 15.17 4.70 -4.15
CA SER A 62 14.37 4.70 -2.91
C SER A 62 13.41 3.52 -2.88
N LEU A 63 12.87 3.08 -4.03
CA LEU A 63 12.01 1.89 -4.11
C LEU A 63 12.77 0.61 -3.75
N GLU A 64 14.00 0.46 -4.24
CA GLU A 64 14.83 -0.72 -3.94
C GLU A 64 15.12 -0.85 -2.44
N GLU A 65 15.52 0.24 -1.81
CA GLU A 65 15.78 0.26 -0.37
C GLU A 65 14.50 0.05 0.45
N TYR A 66 13.38 0.63 0.01
CA TYR A 66 12.09 0.42 0.64
C TYR A 66 11.66 -1.05 0.61
N ILE A 67 11.80 -1.72 -0.54
CA ILE A 67 11.54 -3.16 -0.67
C ILE A 67 12.45 -3.99 0.25
N LYS A 68 13.73 -3.62 0.38
CA LYS A 68 14.66 -4.31 1.29
C LYS A 68 14.19 -4.19 2.75
N VAL A 69 13.72 -3.01 3.16
CA VAL A 69 13.18 -2.80 4.52
C VAL A 69 11.92 -3.62 4.74
N LEU A 70 10.96 -3.60 3.80
CA LEU A 70 9.74 -4.40 3.89
C LEU A 70 10.04 -5.90 4.02
N LYS A 71 10.95 -6.43 3.20
CA LYS A 71 11.37 -7.84 3.28
C LYS A 71 11.93 -8.19 4.66
N ARG A 72 12.76 -7.32 5.23
CA ARG A 72 13.31 -7.52 6.57
C ARG A 72 12.22 -7.45 7.64
N LEU A 73 11.27 -6.54 7.49
CA LEU A 73 10.15 -6.37 8.41
C LEU A 73 9.30 -7.64 8.47
N VAL A 74 8.90 -8.19 7.31
CA VAL A 74 8.12 -9.43 7.21
C VAL A 74 8.83 -10.58 7.93
N VAL A 75 10.12 -10.80 7.64
CA VAL A 75 10.91 -11.85 8.29
C VAL A 75 10.96 -11.65 9.81
N LYS A 76 11.12 -10.42 10.28
CA LYS A 76 11.17 -10.11 11.71
C LYS A 76 9.82 -10.28 12.40
N LEU A 77 8.72 -9.89 11.77
CA LEU A 77 7.37 -10.07 12.27
C LEU A 77 6.99 -11.55 12.37
N ASP A 78 7.34 -12.36 11.36
CA ASP A 78 7.14 -13.81 11.42
C ASP A 78 7.98 -14.47 12.53
N SER A 79 9.20 -13.97 12.75
CA SER A 79 10.06 -14.44 13.84
C SER A 79 9.57 -14.02 15.23
N ASN A 80 8.74 -12.97 15.31
CA ASN A 80 8.21 -12.38 16.54
C ASN A 80 6.79 -12.83 16.89
N LYS A 81 6.24 -13.87 16.24
CA LYS A 81 4.95 -14.51 16.63
C LYS A 81 4.92 -15.12 18.05
N CYS A 82 5.91 -14.82 18.90
CA CYS A 82 6.00 -15.23 20.31
C CYS A 82 5.52 -14.18 21.33
N TYR A 83 4.86 -13.08 20.94
CA TYR A 83 4.18 -12.23 21.94
C TYR A 83 2.76 -12.76 22.19
N LYS A 84 2.66 -13.81 23.02
CA LYS A 84 1.42 -14.04 23.78
C LYS A 84 1.28 -12.88 24.77
N LYS A 85 0.16 -12.15 24.69
CA LYS A 85 -0.29 -11.22 25.74
C LYS A 85 -0.16 -11.90 27.10
N GLN A 86 0.64 -11.32 27.99
CA GLN A 86 0.52 -11.54 29.45
C GLN A 86 -0.69 -10.79 29.96
#